data_AF-A0A953JYC1-F1
#
_entry.id   AF-A0A953JYC1-F1
#
_cell.length_a   1.000
_cell.length_b   1.000
_cell.length_c   1.000
_cell.angle_alpha   90.00
_cell.angle_beta   90.00
_cell.angle_gamma   90.00
#
_symmetry.space_group_name_H-M   'P 1'
#
loop_
_entity.id
_entity.type
_entity.pdbx_description
1 polymer ?
#
loop_
_entity_poly.entity_id
_entity_poly.type
_entity_poly.pdbx_seq_one_letter_code
_entity_poly.pdbx_strand_id
1 'polypeptide(L)'
;MERDDIIEYSLHTHHSEEEGKKIRAKIWKVTAILTLITTVEIIVGIYAPRYLVTPTVWLLIKFGYIGLTILKAAYIVLVFMHLGDERKNLRWVILAPYGLFILYLIFIVLTEGTYVNGVWNTLM
;
A
#
# COMPACT_ATOMS: atom_id res chain seq x y z
N MET A 1 -5.36 -8.89 51.28
CA MET A 1 -5.00 -10.23 50.79
C MET A 1 -4.89 -10.08 49.29
N GLU A 2 -3.67 -10.04 48.76
CA GLU A 2 -3.47 -10.27 47.32
C GLU A 2 -4.01 -11.66 47.00
N ARG A 3 -4.74 -11.78 45.89
CA ARG A 3 -5.28 -13.06 45.43
C ARG A 3 -4.19 -13.74 44.60
N ASP A 4 -3.39 -14.59 45.25
CA ASP A 4 -2.29 -15.38 44.63
C ASP A 4 -2.79 -16.50 43.70
N ASP A 5 -4.11 -16.67 43.60
CA ASP A 5 -4.82 -17.71 42.85
C ASP A 5 -5.10 -17.35 41.37
N ILE A 6 -4.80 -16.12 40.96
CA ILE A 6 -4.98 -15.66 39.58
C ILE A 6 -3.62 -15.72 38.87
N ILE A 7 -3.47 -16.63 37.90
CA ILE A 7 -2.30 -16.60 37.00
C ILE A 7 -2.47 -15.36 36.10
N GLU A 8 -1.81 -14.26 36.49
CA GLU A 8 -1.91 -12.98 35.80
C GLU A 8 -1.00 -12.96 34.56
N TYR A 9 -1.48 -13.56 33.47
CA TYR A 9 -0.77 -13.62 32.19
C TYR A 9 -0.47 -12.23 31.59
N SER A 10 -1.17 -11.17 32.02
CA SER A 10 -0.95 -9.78 31.60
C SER A 10 0.37 -9.18 32.11
N LEU A 11 0.93 -9.71 33.21
CA LEU A 11 2.12 -9.15 33.87
C LEU A 11 3.45 -9.61 33.25
N HIS A 12 3.44 -10.71 32.49
CA HIS A 12 4.63 -11.26 31.83
C HIS A 12 4.76 -10.88 30.34
N THR A 13 3.81 -10.11 29.80
CA THR A 13 3.80 -9.68 28.38
C THR A 13 4.23 -8.22 28.23
N HIS A 14 5.21 -7.77 29.01
CA HIS A 14 5.78 -6.44 28.87
C HIS A 14 6.90 -6.48 27.83
N HIS A 15 6.58 -6.06 26.60
CA HIS A 15 7.60 -5.69 25.62
C HIS A 15 8.58 -4.71 26.27
N SER A 16 9.88 -4.95 26.11
CA SER A 16 10.86 -4.05 26.69
C SER A 16 10.68 -2.64 26.11
N GLU A 17 10.87 -1.62 26.95
CA GLU A 17 10.84 -0.21 26.51
C GLU A 17 11.75 0.03 25.29
N GLU A 18 12.87 -0.69 25.21
CA GLU A 18 13.82 -0.60 24.11
C GLU A 18 13.27 -1.14 22.79
N GLU A 19 12.53 -2.25 22.81
CA GLU A 19 11.86 -2.80 21.64
C GLU A 19 10.75 -1.87 21.14
N GLY A 20 9.93 -1.34 22.05
CA GLY A 20 8.88 -0.39 21.71
C GLY A 20 9.41 0.88 21.04
N LYS A 21 10.54 1.41 21.52
CA LYS A 21 11.22 2.58 20.92
C LYS A 21 11.65 2.30 19.48
N LYS A 22 12.23 1.12 19.21
CA LYS A 22 12.67 0.72 17.85
C LYS A 22 11.49 0.61 16.88
N ILE A 23 10.37 0.00 17.32
CA ILE A 23 9.16 -0.14 16.48
C ILE A 23 8.58 1.23 16.14
N ARG A 24 8.42 2.11 17.13
CA ARG A 24 7.91 3.48 16.91
C ARG A 24 8.82 4.27 15.96
N ALA A 25 10.14 4.15 16.09
CA ALA A 25 11.09 4.78 15.19
C ALA A 25 10.98 4.25 13.75
N LYS A 26 10.78 2.94 13.56
CA LYS A 26 10.54 2.31 12.24
C LYS A 26 9.28 2.89 11.58
N ILE A 27 8.18 2.99 12.34
CA ILE A 27 6.90 3.55 11.87
C ILE A 27 7.07 5.00 11.43
N TRP A 28 7.67 5.85 12.28
CA TRP A 28 7.90 7.27 11.95
C TRP A 28 8.81 7.45 10.72
N LYS A 29 9.88 6.66 10.62
CA LYS A 29 10.77 6.69 9.46
C LYS A 29 10.04 6.35 8.16
N VAL A 30 9.26 5.27 8.16
CA VAL A 30 8.54 4.83 6.96
C VAL A 30 7.41 5.79 6.60
N THR A 31 6.73 6.36 7.61
CA THR A 31 5.74 7.42 7.40
C THR A 31 6.36 8.61 6.68
N ALA A 32 7.50 9.11 7.17
CA ALA A 32 8.19 10.24 6.55
C ALA A 32 8.61 9.95 5.09
N ILE A 33 9.11 8.73 4.81
CA ILE A 33 9.48 8.31 3.45
C ILE A 33 8.26 8.32 2.53
N LEU A 34 7.14 7.73 2.95
CA LEU A 34 5.94 7.67 2.12
C LEU A 34 5.32 9.05 1.91
N THR A 35 5.26 9.88 2.95
CA THR A 35 4.79 11.27 2.84
C THR A 35 5.64 12.05 1.84
N LEU A 36 6.97 11.90 1.88
CA LEU A 36 7.86 12.55 0.93
C LEU A 36 7.58 12.10 -0.50
N ILE A 37 7.50 10.79 -0.74
CA ILE A 37 7.20 10.22 -2.07
C ILE A 37 5.86 10.77 -2.58
N THR A 38 4.82 10.75 -1.75
CA THR A 38 3.49 11.25 -2.11
C THR A 38 3.47 12.76 -2.36
N THR A 39 4.25 13.52 -1.60
CA THR A 39 4.40 14.97 -1.84
C THR A 39 5.03 15.22 -3.21
N VAL A 40 6.09 14.49 -3.57
CA VAL A 40 6.72 14.60 -4.89
C VAL A 40 5.74 14.21 -6.00
N GLU A 41 4.98 13.13 -5.83
CA GLU A 41 3.96 12.72 -6.80
C GLU A 41 2.94 13.85 -7.04
N ILE A 42 2.39 14.44 -5.97
CA ILE A 42 1.42 15.53 -6.09
C ILE A 42 2.04 16.75 -6.80
N ILE A 43 3.28 17.13 -6.46
CA ILE A 43 3.98 18.23 -7.14
C ILE A 43 4.11 17.94 -8.63
N VAL A 44 4.55 16.73 -9.01
CA VAL A 44 4.61 16.33 -10.43
C VAL A 44 3.23 16.39 -11.07
N GLY A 45 2.17 15.97 -10.38
CA GLY A 45 0.80 15.97 -10.89
C GLY A 45 0.27 17.38 -11.17
N ILE A 46 0.64 18.35 -10.34
CA ILE A 46 0.25 19.76 -10.50
C ILE A 46 1.03 20.43 -11.63
N TYR A 47 2.36 20.23 -11.69
CA TYR A 47 3.23 20.99 -12.60
C TYR A 47 3.50 20.30 -13.94
N ALA A 48 3.23 19.00 -14.07
CA ALA A 48 3.41 18.23 -15.31
C ALA A 48 2.11 17.54 -15.79
N PRO A 49 0.99 18.27 -15.93
CA PRO A 49 -0.26 17.70 -16.41
C PRO A 49 -0.18 17.33 -17.90
N ARG A 50 -1.06 16.42 -18.34
CA ARG A 50 -1.11 15.82 -19.70
C ARG A 50 -0.89 16.81 -20.85
N TYR A 51 -1.46 18.01 -20.74
CA TYR A 51 -1.46 19.03 -21.80
C TYR A 51 -0.21 19.92 -21.81
N LEU A 52 0.60 19.91 -20.74
CA LEU A 52 1.85 20.67 -20.64
C LEU A 52 3.10 19.84 -20.98
N VAL A 53 2.98 18.51 -21.12
CA VAL A 53 4.10 17.62 -21.37
C VAL A 53 3.96 16.84 -22.69
N THR A 54 5.10 16.48 -23.27
CA THR A 54 5.12 15.65 -24.48
C THR A 54 4.51 14.26 -24.22
N PRO A 55 3.95 13.58 -25.23
CA PRO A 55 3.38 12.24 -25.07
C PRO A 55 4.35 11.23 -24.45
N THR A 56 5.63 11.31 -24.80
CA THR A 56 6.69 10.45 -24.24
C THR A 56 6.89 10.71 -22.75
N VAL A 57 7.00 11.97 -22.33
CA VAL A 57 7.14 12.34 -20.92
C VAL A 57 5.90 11.93 -20.13
N TRP A 58 4.70 12.11 -20.71
CA TRP A 58 3.46 11.67 -20.09
C TRP A 58 3.43 10.15 -19.84
N LEU A 59 3.94 9.36 -20.79
CA LEU A 59 4.02 7.91 -20.65
C LEU A 59 4.97 7.53 -19.50
N LEU A 60 6.13 8.19 -19.40
CA LEU A 60 7.08 7.99 -18.32
C LEU A 60 6.47 8.32 -16.95
N ILE A 61 5.74 9.45 -16.84
CA ILE A 61 5.05 9.83 -15.60
C ILE A 61 4.04 8.75 -15.18
N LYS A 62 3.22 8.24 -16.12
CA LYS A 62 2.24 7.18 -15.83
C LYS A 62 2.89 5.91 -15.30
N PHE A 63 3.93 5.41 -15.97
CA PHE A 63 4.64 4.23 -15.50
C PHE A 63 5.36 4.48 -14.18
N GLY A 64 5.91 5.68 -13.99
CA GLY A 64 6.49 6.12 -12.73
C GLY A 64 5.49 6.05 -11.58
N TYR A 65 4.27 6.57 -11.78
CA TYR A 65 3.20 6.53 -10.78
C TYR A 65 2.74 5.11 -10.45
N ILE A 66 2.63 4.24 -11.45
CA ILE A 66 2.31 2.82 -11.23
C ILE A 66 3.39 2.17 -10.36
N GLY A 67 4.67 2.37 -10.71
CA GLY A 67 5.80 1.83 -9.95
C GLY A 67 5.87 2.36 -8.52
N LEU A 68 5.72 3.68 -8.34
CA LEU A 68 5.69 4.31 -7.01
C LEU A 68 4.49 3.83 -6.19
N THR A 69 3.34 3.59 -6.81
CA THR A 69 2.16 3.04 -6.13
C THR A 69 2.41 1.62 -5.60
N ILE A 70 3.03 0.75 -6.41
CA ILE A 70 3.42 -0.60 -5.98
C ILE A 70 4.43 -0.53 -4.83
N LEU A 71 5.44 0.35 -4.95
CA LEU A 71 6.45 0.55 -3.90
C LEU A 71 5.77 1.00 -2.60
N LYS A 72 4.92 2.02 -2.63
CA LYS A 72 4.19 2.49 -1.44
C LYS A 72 3.34 1.38 -0.83
N ALA A 73 2.60 0.63 -1.66
CA ALA A 73 1.80 -0.50 -1.19
C ALA A 73 2.65 -1.56 -0.48
N ALA A 74 3.82 -1.90 -1.04
CA ALA A 74 4.75 -2.84 -0.41
C ALA A 74 5.24 -2.33 0.96
N TYR A 75 5.65 -1.06 1.07
CA TYR A 75 6.06 -0.47 2.35
C TYR A 75 4.92 -0.46 3.37
N ILE A 76 3.68 -0.17 2.93
CA ILE A 76 2.53 -0.16 3.83
C ILE A 76 2.23 -1.54 4.39
N VAL A 77 2.16 -2.54 3.51
CA VAL A 77 1.85 -3.93 3.89
C VAL A 77 2.95 -4.53 4.75
N LEU A 78 4.22 -4.29 4.42
CA LEU A 78 5.33 -4.88 5.18
C LEU A 78 5.52 -4.22 6.55
N VAL A 79 5.26 -2.91 6.69
CA VAL A 79 5.59 -2.15 7.90
C VAL A 79 4.36 -1.80 8.74
N PHE A 80 3.34 -1.14 8.19
CA PHE A 80 2.18 -0.73 8.99
C PHE A 80 1.22 -1.88 9.30
N MET A 81 1.10 -2.86 8.40
CA MET A 81 0.32 -4.07 8.67
C MET A 81 1.15 -5.14 9.42
N HIS A 82 2.40 -4.82 9.81
CA HIS A 82 3.33 -5.72 10.49
C HIS A 82 3.67 -7.03 9.75
N LEU A 83 3.21 -7.18 8.51
CA LEU A 83 3.25 -8.45 7.81
C LEU A 83 4.65 -8.88 7.38
N GLY A 84 5.62 -7.95 7.40
CA GLY A 84 7.02 -8.18 7.10
C GLY A 84 7.75 -9.01 8.17
N ASP A 85 7.33 -8.89 9.42
CA ASP A 85 7.94 -9.58 10.56
C ASP A 85 7.21 -10.92 10.86
N GLU A 86 6.15 -11.23 10.09
CA GLU A 86 5.30 -12.39 10.31
C GLU A 86 5.63 -13.65 9.51
N ARG A 87 5.10 -14.80 9.98
CA ARG A 87 5.25 -16.10 9.34
C ARG A 87 4.80 -16.06 7.88
N LYS A 88 5.59 -16.69 7.00
CA LYS A 88 5.34 -16.74 5.55
C LYS A 88 3.92 -17.19 5.20
N ASN A 89 3.37 -18.18 5.92
CA ASN A 89 2.03 -18.68 5.65
C ASN A 89 0.95 -17.63 5.97
N LEU A 90 1.07 -16.93 7.10
CA LEU A 90 0.13 -15.86 7.48
C LEU A 90 0.17 -14.72 6.46
N ARG A 91 1.36 -14.36 6.00
CA ARG A 91 1.55 -13.36 4.93
C ARG A 91 0.79 -13.74 3.67
N TRP A 92 0.93 -14.97 3.17
CA TRP A 92 0.24 -15.41 1.95
C TRP A 92 -1.27 -15.54 2.11
N VAL A 93 -1.76 -15.97 3.28
CA VAL A 93 -3.20 -16.02 3.57
C VAL A 93 -3.85 -14.64 3.45
N ILE A 94 -3.13 -13.58 3.80
CA ILE A 94 -3.62 -12.21 3.66
C ILE A 94 -3.35 -11.68 2.24
N LEU A 95 -2.14 -11.79 1.70
CA LEU A 95 -1.79 -11.22 0.39
C LEU A 95 -2.54 -11.87 -0.78
N ALA A 96 -2.75 -13.18 -0.76
CA ALA A 96 -3.34 -13.91 -1.88
C ALA A 96 -4.78 -13.45 -2.20
N PRO A 97 -5.74 -13.38 -1.26
CA PRO A 97 -7.08 -12.92 -1.57
C PRO A 97 -7.12 -11.46 -2.03
N TYR A 98 -6.30 -10.57 -1.42
CA TYR A 98 -6.20 -9.19 -1.89
C TYR A 98 -5.60 -9.08 -3.30
N GLY A 99 -4.55 -9.84 -3.60
CA GLY A 99 -3.95 -9.88 -4.93
C GLY A 99 -4.92 -10.40 -5.98
N LEU A 100 -5.63 -11.49 -5.69
CA LEU A 100 -6.67 -12.04 -6.56
C LEU A 100 -7.79 -11.03 -6.79
N PHE A 101 -8.24 -10.36 -5.74
CA PHE A 101 -9.26 -9.32 -5.83
C PHE A 101 -8.84 -8.16 -6.75
N ILE A 102 -7.62 -7.64 -6.60
CA ILE A 102 -7.09 -6.57 -7.45
C ILE A 102 -6.99 -7.02 -8.91
N LEU A 103 -6.47 -8.23 -9.17
CA LEU A 103 -6.38 -8.77 -10.54
C LEU A 103 -7.77 -8.95 -11.16
N TYR A 104 -8.74 -9.43 -10.39
CA TYR A 104 -10.11 -9.58 -10.84
C TYR A 104 -10.77 -8.23 -11.12
N LEU A 105 -10.52 -7.21 -10.28
CA LEU A 105 -10.99 -5.84 -10.54
C LEU A 105 -10.40 -5.26 -11.81
N ILE A 106 -9.11 -5.47 -12.07
CA ILE A 106 -8.48 -5.02 -13.33
C ILE A 106 -9.15 -5.72 -14.52
N PHE A 107 -9.36 -7.04 -14.43
CA PHE A 107 -10.03 -7.81 -15.48
C PHE A 107 -11.43 -7.28 -15.79
N ILE A 108 -12.28 -7.07 -14.78
CA ILE A 108 -13.66 -6.64 -14.99
C ILE A 108 -13.74 -5.20 -15.51
N VAL A 109 -12.92 -4.28 -14.98
CA VAL A 109 -12.91 -2.87 -15.42
C VAL A 109 -12.46 -2.77 -16.88
N LEU A 110 -11.46 -3.54 -17.31
CA LEU A 110 -11.00 -3.54 -18.70
C LEU A 110 -12.03 -4.20 -19.63
N THR A 111 -12.66 -5.28 -19.22
CA THR A 111 -13.67 -5.98 -20.02
C THR A 111 -14.92 -5.10 -20.21
N GLU A 112 -15.48 -4.59 -19.13
CA GLU A 112 -16.69 -3.74 -19.20
C GLU A 112 -16.38 -2.40 -19.87
N GLY A 113 -15.23 -1.79 -19.56
CA GLY A 113 -14.81 -0.52 -20.14
C GLY A 113 -14.61 -0.59 -21.66
N THR A 114 -14.05 -1.68 -22.17
CA THR A 114 -13.88 -1.88 -23.62
C THR A 114 -15.20 -2.20 -24.32
N TYR A 115 -16.07 -2.99 -23.70
CA TYR A 115 -17.42 -3.25 -24.21
C TYR A 115 -18.24 -1.95 -24.34
N VAL A 116 -18.30 -1.14 -23.27
CA VAL A 116 -18.98 0.14 -23.29
C VAL A 116 -18.39 1.06 -24.36
N ASN A 117 -17.06 1.15 -24.49
CA ASN A 117 -16.43 1.95 -25.54
C ASN A 117 -16.85 1.52 -26.95
N GLY A 118 -16.93 0.21 -27.21
CA GLY A 118 -17.37 -0.33 -28.49
C GLY A 118 -18.83 0.03 -28.83
N VAL A 119 -19.72 -0.09 -27.84
CA VAL A 119 -21.13 0.30 -27.99
C VAL A 119 -21.26 1.80 -28.28
N TRP A 120 -20.53 2.63 -27.54
CA TRP A 120 -20.52 4.09 -27.76
C TRP A 120 -20.09 4.46 -29.17
N ASN A 121 -19.01 3.87 -29.69
CA ASN A 121 -18.53 4.13 -31.05
C ASN A 121 -19.48 3.62 -32.16
N THR A 122 -20.45 2.77 -31.82
CA THR A 122 -21.43 2.23 -32.76
C THR A 122 -22.74 3.02 -32.77
N LEU A 123 -23.12 3.64 -31.64
CA LEU A 123 -24.41 4.30 -31.45
C LEU A 123 -24.36 5.84 -31.58
N MET A 124 -23.18 6.46 -31.46
CA MET A 124 -22.94 7.89 -31.69
C MET A 124 -22.01 8.10 -32.88
#